data_AF-A0A2B7YLE4-F1
#
_entry.id   AF-A0A2B7YLE4-F1
#
_cell.length_a   1.000
_cell.length_b   1.000
_cell.length_c   1.000
_cell.angle_alpha   90.00
_cell.angle_beta   90.00
_cell.angle_gamma   90.00
#
_symmetry.space_group_name_H-M   'P 1'
#
loop_
_entity.id
_entity.type
_entity.pdbx_description
1 polymer ?
#
loop_
_entity_poly.entity_id
_entity_poly.type
_entity_poly.pdbx_seq_one_letter_code
_entity_poly.pdbx_strand_id
1 'polypeptide(L)'
;MNFKDFGLREWLVIIFIILGLAAFVFEDYFKPKIYEAEGVGIGYNDDITLKVKAYKKKDKTIRVTEIEVKHGDTDEIGGVALQKLVDDVKAKQRFDDIDMVAGATFSSEGFKEALDTAIEDIRNQQ
;
A
#
# COMPACT_ATOMS: atom_id res chain seq x y z
N MET A 1 33.43 19.22 -31.46
CA MET A 1 32.19 19.22 -32.25
C MET A 1 31.28 20.30 -31.70
N ASN A 2 30.89 21.27 -32.52
CA ASN A 2 30.00 22.34 -32.11
C ASN A 2 28.54 21.87 -32.32
N PHE A 3 27.63 22.14 -31.39
CA PHE A 3 26.24 21.66 -31.47
C PHE A 3 25.47 22.17 -32.71
N LYS A 4 26.03 23.18 -33.38
CA LYS A 4 25.49 23.80 -34.60
C LYS A 4 25.73 22.99 -35.88
N ASP A 5 26.60 21.98 -35.84
CA ASP A 5 26.97 21.17 -37.02
C ASP A 5 26.11 19.89 -37.17
N PHE A 6 25.19 19.63 -36.23
CA PHE A 6 24.35 18.43 -36.25
C PHE A 6 23.17 18.57 -37.23
N GLY A 7 22.97 17.55 -38.06
CA GLY A 7 21.81 17.44 -38.92
C GLY A 7 20.56 17.04 -38.15
N LEU A 8 19.42 17.05 -38.85
CA LEU A 8 18.12 16.70 -38.29
C LEU A 8 18.10 15.28 -37.66
N ARG A 9 18.86 14.34 -38.25
CA ARG A 9 18.88 12.94 -37.83
C ARG A 9 19.60 12.77 -36.48
N GLU A 10 20.72 13.45 -36.28
CA GLU A 10 21.44 13.42 -35.00
C GLU A 10 20.67 14.16 -33.90
N TRP A 11 19.99 15.26 -34.23
CA TRP A 11 19.09 15.95 -33.29
C TRP A 11 17.94 15.07 -32.82
N LEU A 12 17.33 14.29 -33.71
CA LEU A 12 16.28 13.34 -33.35
C LEU A 12 16.79 12.24 -32.39
N VAL A 13 18.01 11.73 -32.61
CA VAL A 13 18.62 10.72 -31.72
C VAL A 13 18.91 11.32 -30.35
N ILE A 14 19.45 12.53 -30.28
CA ILE A 14 19.73 13.22 -29.01
C ILE A 14 18.44 13.49 -28.24
N ILE A 15 17.37 13.96 -28.91
CA ILE A 15 16.06 14.16 -28.29
C ILE A 15 15.51 12.85 -27.74
N PHE A 16 15.66 11.74 -28.47
CA PHE A 16 15.16 10.44 -28.03
C PHE A 16 15.90 9.92 -26.78
N ILE A 17 17.22 10.12 -26.73
CA ILE A 17 18.04 9.78 -25.55
C ILE A 17 17.66 10.66 -24.36
N ILE A 18 17.48 11.97 -24.57
CA ILE A 18 17.06 12.90 -23.51
C ILE A 18 15.65 12.57 -23.00
N LEU A 19 14.70 12.24 -23.89
CA LEU A 19 13.36 11.81 -23.50
C LEU A 19 13.38 10.51 -22.69
N GLY A 20 14.21 9.53 -23.08
CA GLY A 20 14.38 8.28 -22.33
C GLY A 20 14.97 8.52 -20.94
N LEU A 21 16.00 9.36 -20.83
CA LEU A 21 16.57 9.76 -19.53
C LEU A 21 15.57 10.58 -18.69
N ALA A 22 14.82 11.49 -19.31
CA ALA A 22 13.81 12.27 -18.64
C ALA A 22 12.68 11.38 -18.10
N ALA A 23 12.24 10.36 -18.83
CA ALA A 23 11.25 9.39 -18.36
C ALA A 23 11.76 8.61 -17.13
N PHE A 24 13.03 8.20 -17.13
CA PHE A 24 13.65 7.50 -16.01
C PHE A 24 13.74 8.39 -14.75
N VAL A 25 14.16 9.64 -14.90
CA VAL A 25 14.19 10.62 -13.78
C VAL A 25 12.79 10.99 -13.32
N PHE A 26 11.82 11.03 -14.23
CA PHE A 26 10.42 11.31 -13.93
C PHE A 26 9.80 10.21 -13.06
N GLU A 27 10.12 8.93 -13.28
CA GLU A 27 9.65 7.83 -12.43
C GLU A 27 10.18 7.93 -10.99
N ASP A 28 11.45 8.28 -10.79
CA ASP A 28 12.04 8.41 -9.45
C ASP A 28 11.50 9.63 -8.68
N TYR A 29 11.21 10.73 -9.37
CA TYR A 29 10.65 11.93 -8.72
C TYR A 29 9.20 11.73 -8.25
N PHE A 30 8.47 10.80 -8.85
CA PHE A 30 7.07 10.53 -8.54
C PHE A 30 6.85 9.37 -7.56
N LYS A 31 7.90 8.73 -7.03
CA LYS A 31 7.74 7.71 -5.99
C LYS A 31 7.08 8.34 -4.76
N PRO A 32 5.84 7.96 -4.43
CA PRO A 32 5.13 8.60 -3.33
C PRO A 32 5.79 8.16 -2.01
N LYS A 33 5.83 9.08 -1.03
CA LYS A 33 6.30 8.76 0.32
C LYS A 33 5.42 7.64 0.88
N ILE A 34 6.04 6.51 1.20
CA ILE A 34 5.38 5.38 1.84
C ILE A 34 5.42 5.64 3.35
N TYR A 35 4.24 5.62 3.96
CA TYR A 35 4.05 5.68 5.39
C TYR A 35 3.82 4.27 5.91
N GLU A 36 4.37 3.99 7.07
CA GLU A 36 4.22 2.71 7.74
C GLU A 36 3.54 2.95 9.10
N ALA A 37 2.55 2.13 9.42
CA ALA A 37 1.94 2.10 10.74
C ALA A 37 1.66 0.66 11.16
N GLU A 38 1.59 0.48 12.47
CA GLU A 38 1.30 -0.78 13.11
C GLU A 38 0.04 -0.61 13.95
N GLY A 39 -0.91 -1.53 13.79
CA GLY A 39 -2.14 -1.57 14.58
C GLY A 39 -2.29 -2.94 15.23
N VAL A 40 -2.89 -2.96 16.41
CA VAL A 40 -3.15 -4.17 17.18
C VAL A 40 -4.65 -4.26 17.45
N GLY A 41 -5.22 -5.44 17.30
CA GLY A 41 -6.62 -5.72 17.60
C GLY A 41 -6.77 -7.10 18.22
N ILE A 42 -7.89 -7.32 18.90
CA ILE A 42 -8.11 -8.53 19.69
C ILE A 42 -8.56 -9.68 18.77
N GLY A 43 -7.78 -10.75 18.67
CA GLY A 43 -8.13 -11.95 17.91
C GLY A 43 -8.91 -12.99 18.74
N TYR A 44 -9.09 -14.19 18.19
CA TYR A 44 -9.85 -15.25 18.86
C TYR A 44 -9.04 -15.94 19.98
N ASN A 45 -7.79 -16.28 19.70
CA ASN A 45 -6.86 -16.92 20.64
C ASN A 45 -5.76 -15.97 21.12
N ASP A 46 -5.30 -15.06 20.27
CA ASP A 46 -4.22 -14.12 20.57
C ASP A 46 -4.46 -12.80 19.81
N ASP A 47 -3.69 -11.78 20.13
CA ASP A 47 -3.78 -10.48 19.47
C ASP A 47 -3.36 -10.57 18.00
N ILE A 48 -4.04 -9.80 17.15
CA ILE A 48 -3.75 -9.65 15.73
C ILE A 48 -3.01 -8.34 15.54
N THR A 49 -1.79 -8.42 15.03
CA THR A 49 -0.97 -7.25 14.70
C THR A 49 -0.91 -7.05 13.19
N LEU A 50 -1.25 -5.87 12.72
CA LEU A 50 -1.21 -5.46 11.33
C LEU A 50 -0.13 -4.41 11.10
N LYS A 51 0.79 -4.69 10.18
CA LYS A 51 1.73 -3.69 9.67
C LYS A 51 1.27 -3.25 8.30
N VAL A 52 0.86 -1.99 8.19
CA VAL A 52 0.27 -1.43 6.98
C VAL A 52 1.25 -0.43 6.39
N LYS A 53 1.62 -0.65 5.12
CA LYS A 53 2.34 0.32 4.32
C LYS A 53 1.37 0.95 3.34
N ALA A 54 1.29 2.28 3.36
CA ALA A 54 0.39 3.02 2.49
C ALA A 54 1.04 4.33 2.06
N TYR A 55 0.66 4.83 0.89
CA TYR A 55 1.06 6.16 0.46
C TYR A 55 -0.15 7.10 0.39
N LYS A 56 0.11 8.38 0.67
CA LYS A 56 -0.89 9.44 0.57
C LYS A 56 -0.81 10.10 -0.80
N LYS A 57 -1.96 10.26 -1.43
CA LYS A 57 -2.10 11.12 -2.60
C LYS A 57 -2.32 12.57 -2.17
N LYS A 58 -2.11 13.50 -3.11
CA LYS A 58 -2.32 14.93 -2.90
C LYS A 58 -3.74 15.30 -2.47
N ASP A 59 -4.72 14.44 -2.77
CA ASP A 59 -6.14 14.58 -2.40
C ASP A 59 -6.47 14.03 -1.00
N LYS A 60 -5.45 13.67 -0.20
CA LYS A 60 -5.57 13.02 1.13
C LYS A 60 -6.16 11.61 1.10
N THR A 61 -6.32 11.00 -0.08
CA THR A 61 -6.68 9.58 -0.17
C THR A 61 -5.47 8.72 0.19
N ILE A 62 -5.73 7.66 0.96
CA ILE A 62 -4.72 6.69 1.40
C ILE A 62 -4.83 5.48 0.48
N ARG A 63 -3.70 5.04 -0.07
CA ARG A 63 -3.61 3.81 -0.87
C ARG A 63 -2.68 2.83 -0.15
N VAL A 64 -3.23 1.70 0.27
CA VAL A 64 -2.48 0.64 0.92
C VAL A 64 -1.73 -0.17 -0.14
N THR A 65 -0.43 -0.32 0.03
CA THR A 65 0.44 -1.11 -0.86
C THR A 65 0.69 -2.50 -0.30
N GLU A 66 0.89 -2.58 1.02
CA GLU A 66 1.27 -3.80 1.70
C GLU A 66 0.59 -3.88 3.07
N ILE A 67 0.16 -5.08 3.43
CA ILE A 67 -0.40 -5.39 4.74
C ILE A 67 0.28 -6.69 5.15
N GLU A 68 1.05 -6.66 6.24
CA GLU A 68 1.55 -7.85 6.89
C GLU A 68 0.69 -8.14 8.11
N VAL A 69 0.24 -9.38 8.23
CA VAL A 69 -0.57 -9.84 9.36
C VAL A 69 0.24 -10.77 10.23
N LYS A 70 0.24 -10.54 11.53
CA LYS A 70 0.71 -11.49 12.54
C LYS A 70 -0.46 -11.85 13.45
N HIS A 71 -0.70 -13.13 13.63
CA HIS A 71 -1.77 -13.63 14.49
C HIS A 71 -1.31 -14.92 15.19
N GLY A 72 -1.92 -15.21 16.35
CA GLY A 72 -1.83 -16.51 17.03
C GLY A 72 -3.06 -17.41 16.82
N ASP A 73 -4.00 -16.98 15.98
CA ASP A 73 -5.22 -17.75 15.66
C ASP A 73 -4.94 -19.01 14.84
N THR A 74 -5.89 -19.95 14.83
CA THR A 74 -5.78 -21.19 14.05
C THR A 74 -5.65 -20.89 12.56
N ASP A 75 -4.54 -21.30 11.95
CA ASP A 75 -4.22 -21.01 10.54
C ASP A 75 -5.33 -21.41 9.55
N GLU A 76 -5.97 -22.57 9.78
CA GLU A 76 -7.01 -23.11 8.89
C GLU A 76 -8.30 -22.29 8.86
N ILE A 77 -8.56 -21.47 9.89
CA ILE A 77 -9.80 -20.68 10.02
C ILE A 77 -9.47 -19.19 10.10
N GLY A 78 -8.74 -18.78 11.14
CA GLY A 78 -8.35 -17.39 11.36
C GLY A 78 -7.36 -16.91 10.32
N GLY A 79 -6.32 -17.69 10.02
CA GLY A 79 -5.33 -17.33 9.00
C GLY A 79 -5.94 -17.15 7.61
N VAL A 80 -6.80 -18.08 7.19
CA VAL A 80 -7.54 -17.99 5.91
C VAL A 80 -8.48 -16.78 5.89
N ALA A 81 -9.18 -16.51 6.98
CA ALA A 81 -10.06 -15.34 7.09
C ALA A 81 -9.27 -14.03 6.98
N LEU A 82 -8.15 -13.92 7.71
CA LEU A 82 -7.29 -12.74 7.70
C LEU A 82 -6.69 -12.48 6.33
N GLN A 83 -6.21 -13.53 5.64
CA GLN A 83 -5.70 -13.39 4.28
C GLN A 83 -6.78 -12.89 3.32
N LYS A 84 -8.00 -13.42 3.43
CA LYS A 84 -9.13 -12.96 2.61
C LYS A 84 -9.46 -11.48 2.88
N LEU A 85 -9.44 -11.06 4.14
CA LEU A 85 -9.66 -9.66 4.52
C LEU A 85 -8.57 -8.75 3.96
N VAL A 86 -7.31 -9.18 4.00
CA VAL A 86 -6.19 -8.45 3.37
C VAL A 86 -6.42 -8.29 1.87
N ASP A 87 -6.81 -9.36 1.18
CA ASP A 87 -7.04 -9.32 -0.26
C ASP A 87 -8.21 -8.39 -0.61
N ASP A 88 -9.30 -8.43 0.16
CA ASP A 88 -10.45 -7.55 0.00
C ASP A 88 -10.07 -6.07 0.24
N VAL A 89 -9.29 -5.78 1.28
CA VAL A 89 -8.80 -4.42 1.55
C VAL A 89 -7.88 -3.95 0.42
N LYS A 90 -6.97 -4.81 -0.07
CA LYS A 90 -6.07 -4.45 -1.18
C LYS A 90 -6.83 -4.23 -2.49
N ALA A 91 -7.90 -4.98 -2.74
CA ALA A 91 -8.73 -4.86 -3.93
C ALA A 91 -9.67 -3.65 -3.88
N LYS A 92 -10.45 -3.51 -2.79
CA LYS A 92 -11.47 -2.47 -2.65
C LYS A 92 -10.89 -1.13 -2.21
N GLN A 93 -9.83 -1.15 -1.41
CA GLN A 93 -9.18 0.05 -0.84
C GLN A 93 -10.19 0.93 -0.08
N ARG A 94 -11.14 0.25 0.57
CA ARG A 94 -12.14 0.81 1.48
C ARG A 94 -11.89 0.20 2.85
N PHE A 95 -11.75 1.06 3.86
CA PHE A 95 -11.37 0.65 5.22
C PHE A 95 -12.59 0.61 6.15
N ASP A 96 -13.59 1.47 5.90
CA ASP A 96 -14.78 1.58 6.78
C ASP A 96 -15.77 0.41 6.62
N ASP A 97 -15.70 -0.31 5.50
CA ASP A 97 -16.71 -1.27 5.05
C ASP A 97 -16.04 -2.60 4.65
N ILE A 98 -15.64 -3.35 5.67
CA ILE A 98 -14.97 -4.65 5.56
C ILE A 98 -15.98 -5.73 5.91
N ASP A 99 -16.13 -6.70 5.00
CA ASP A 99 -17.04 -7.83 5.17
C ASP A 99 -16.44 -8.84 6.14
N MET A 100 -17.14 -9.13 7.24
CA MET A 100 -16.70 -10.15 8.21
C MET A 100 -16.73 -11.56 7.59
N VAL A 101 -15.77 -12.40 7.98
CA VAL A 101 -15.70 -13.80 7.50
C VAL A 101 -16.49 -14.71 8.44
N ALA A 102 -17.50 -15.39 7.89
CA ALA A 102 -18.30 -16.36 8.64
C ALA A 102 -17.42 -17.49 9.20
N GLY A 103 -17.52 -17.75 10.51
CA GLY A 103 -16.69 -18.73 11.23
C GLY A 103 -15.41 -18.15 11.84
N ALA A 104 -15.08 -16.88 11.56
CA ALA A 104 -13.93 -16.18 12.11
C ALA A 104 -14.30 -14.74 12.53
N THR A 105 -15.46 -14.57 13.16
CA THR A 105 -16.00 -13.24 13.52
C THR A 105 -15.04 -12.46 14.42
N PHE A 106 -14.53 -13.09 15.49
CA PHE A 106 -13.58 -12.45 16.42
C PHE A 106 -12.30 -12.00 15.72
N SER A 107 -11.69 -12.87 14.90
CA SER A 107 -10.51 -12.53 14.11
C SER A 107 -10.78 -11.41 13.10
N SER A 108 -11.99 -11.38 12.52
CA SER A 108 -12.40 -10.33 11.57
C SER A 108 -12.59 -8.97 12.26
N GLU A 109 -13.14 -8.97 13.48
CA GLU A 109 -13.27 -7.76 14.31
C GLU A 109 -11.89 -7.23 14.72
N GLY A 110 -11.00 -8.09 15.23
CA GLY A 110 -9.65 -7.71 15.59
C GLY A 110 -8.85 -7.16 14.40
N PHE A 111 -8.99 -7.78 13.22
CA PHE A 111 -8.39 -7.25 11.99
C PHE A 111 -8.90 -5.85 11.65
N LYS A 112 -10.21 -5.61 11.77
CA LYS A 112 -10.80 -4.30 11.49
C LYS A 112 -10.28 -3.23 12.45
N GLU A 113 -10.24 -3.53 13.75
CA GLU A 113 -9.73 -2.60 14.77
C GLU A 113 -8.24 -2.26 14.55
N ALA A 114 -7.43 -3.28 14.27
CA ALA A 114 -6.01 -3.09 13.96
C ALA A 114 -5.82 -2.24 12.68
N LEU A 115 -6.65 -2.48 11.66
CA LEU A 115 -6.55 -1.75 10.40
C LEU A 115 -6.98 -0.29 10.57
N ASP A 116 -8.10 -0.04 11.26
CA ASP A 116 -8.60 1.31 11.51
C ASP A 116 -7.55 2.14 12.26
N THR A 117 -6.93 1.55 13.29
CA THR A 117 -5.83 2.16 14.05
C THR A 117 -4.64 2.49 13.14
N ALA A 118 -4.17 1.53 12.33
CA ALA A 118 -3.04 1.73 11.44
C ALA A 118 -3.32 2.80 10.37
N ILE A 119 -4.53 2.83 9.82
CA ILE A 119 -4.95 3.83 8.81
C ILE A 119 -5.08 5.21 9.44
N GLU A 120 -5.60 5.32 10.65
CA GLU A 120 -5.69 6.59 11.39
C GLU A 120 -4.30 7.14 11.72
N ASP A 121 -3.39 6.29 12.18
CA ASP A 121 -1.99 6.67 12.40
C ASP A 121 -1.32 7.15 11.11
N ILE A 122 -1.47 6.38 10.02
CA ILE A 122 -1.00 6.83 8.70
C ILE A 122 -1.61 8.19 8.39
N ARG A 123 -2.92 8.41 8.58
CA ARG A 123 -3.60 9.68 8.31
C ARG A 123 -3.01 10.85 9.11
N ASN A 124 -2.62 10.62 10.36
CA ASN A 124 -2.06 11.62 11.27
C ASN A 124 -0.57 11.92 11.01
N GLN A 125 0.18 11.01 10.39
CA GLN A 125 1.60 11.24 10.02
C GLN A 125 1.73 12.33 8.93
N GLN A 126 2.65 13.29 9.07
CA GLN A 126 2.87 14.37 8.09
C GLN A 126 3.77 13.96 6.92
#